data_AF-A0A3D3PAL0-F1
#
_entry.id   AF-A0A3D3PAL0-F1
#
_cell.length_a   1.000
_cell.length_b   1.000
_cell.length_c   1.000
_cell.angle_alpha   90.00
_cell.angle_beta   90.00
_cell.angle_gamma   90.00
#
_symmetry.space_group_name_H-M   'P 1'
#
loop_
_entity.id
_entity.type
_entity.pdbx_description
1 polymer ?
#
loop_
_entity_poly.entity_id
_entity_poly.type
_entity_poly.pdbx_seq_one_letter_code
_entity_poly.pdbx_strand_id
1 'polypeptide(L)'
;MGINRFKLLQVFACLLILPGTVIGQVGGNLTTDGRQGSRVIITGVPFLLITPDSRSGAMGDAGAAIFPDANSIHWNPAKLAFTTNKTGVSLSYSPWLERLAPDINLAYLSAFHRIGDRNTIGGSLRYFSLGQIQLI
;
A
#
# COMPACT_ATOMS: atom_id res chain seq x y z
N MET A 1 -8.20 6.80 -63.15
CA MET A 1 -6.96 6.19 -62.61
C MET A 1 -7.37 5.03 -61.70
N GLY A 2 -7.64 3.86 -62.28
CA GLY A 2 -8.25 2.72 -61.57
C GLY A 2 -7.20 1.90 -60.83
N ILE A 3 -7.31 1.79 -59.51
CA ILE A 3 -6.42 0.96 -58.70
C ILE A 3 -6.66 -0.50 -59.06
N ASN A 4 -5.60 -1.18 -59.51
CA ASN A 4 -5.70 -2.55 -60.01
C ASN A 4 -5.96 -3.51 -58.83
N ARG A 5 -7.12 -4.18 -58.84
CA ARG A 5 -7.64 -4.99 -57.70
C ARG A 5 -6.66 -6.07 -57.25
N PHE A 6 -5.86 -6.59 -58.19
CA PHE A 6 -4.81 -7.57 -57.94
C PHE A 6 -3.62 -7.00 -57.15
N LYS A 7 -3.21 -5.75 -57.43
CA LYS A 7 -2.17 -5.06 -56.65
C LYS A 7 -2.65 -4.72 -55.24
N LEU A 8 -3.94 -4.38 -55.09
CA LEU A 8 -4.54 -4.11 -53.78
C LEU A 8 -4.59 -5.39 -52.91
N LEU A 9 -4.92 -6.53 -53.53
CA LEU A 9 -4.94 -7.83 -52.85
C LEU A 9 -3.53 -8.27 -52.41
N GLN A 10 -2.51 -8.02 -53.25
CA GLN A 10 -1.11 -8.30 -52.91
C GLN A 10 -0.60 -7.46 -51.72
N VAL A 11 -0.99 -6.18 -51.64
CA VAL A 11 -0.63 -5.32 -50.50
C VAL A 11 -1.29 -5.80 -49.20
N PHE A 12 -2.56 -6.19 -49.26
CA PHE A 12 -3.27 -6.76 -48.10
C PHE A 12 -2.68 -8.11 -47.64
N ALA A 13 -2.30 -8.97 -48.59
CA ALA A 13 -1.64 -10.25 -48.27
C ALA A 13 -0.25 -10.02 -47.65
N CYS A 14 0.50 -9.02 -48.10
CA CYS A 14 1.80 -8.66 -47.52
C CYS A 14 1.67 -8.13 -46.08
N LEU A 15 0.60 -7.39 -45.79
CA LEU A 15 0.32 -6.86 -44.44
C LEU A 15 -0.09 -7.96 -43.45
N LEU A 16 -0.73 -9.05 -43.93
CA LEU A 16 -1.17 -10.19 -43.13
C LEU A 16 -0.05 -11.19 -42.81
N ILE A 17 1.05 -11.19 -43.58
CA ILE A 17 2.18 -12.15 -43.43
C ILE A 17 3.34 -11.56 -42.59
N LEU A 18 3.23 -10.31 -42.13
CA LEU A 18 4.13 -9.74 -41.13
C LEU A 18 3.51 -9.86 -39.74
N PRO A 19 3.68 -10.98 -39.00
CA PRO A 19 3.52 -10.93 -37.57
C PRO A 19 4.70 -10.10 -37.05
N GLY A 20 4.51 -8.79 -36.95
CA GLY A 20 5.41 -7.94 -36.19
C GLY A 20 5.42 -8.47 -34.76
N THR A 21 6.44 -9.24 -34.40
CA THR A 21 6.69 -9.58 -33.01
C THR A 21 6.98 -8.27 -32.31
N VAL A 22 6.00 -7.72 -31.59
CA VAL A 22 6.22 -6.63 -30.65
C VAL A 22 7.03 -7.22 -29.51
N ILE A 23 8.35 -7.16 -29.62
CA ILE A 23 9.24 -7.45 -28.50
C ILE A 23 9.20 -6.21 -27.60
N GLY A 24 8.37 -6.27 -26.55
CA GLY A 24 8.53 -5.41 -25.39
C GLY A 24 9.77 -5.84 -24.63
N GLN A 25 10.96 -5.44 -25.09
CA GLN A 25 12.20 -5.90 -24.49
C GLN A 25 12.51 -5.06 -23.23
N VAL A 26 12.19 -5.59 -22.06
CA VAL A 26 12.96 -5.26 -20.86
C VAL A 26 14.27 -6.04 -20.99
N GLY A 27 15.28 -5.42 -21.61
CA GLY A 27 16.61 -6.01 -21.79
C GLY A 27 17.52 -5.72 -20.60
N GLY A 28 18.07 -6.78 -19.98
CA GLY A 28 19.08 -6.70 -18.92
C GLY A 28 18.52 -6.81 -17.49
N ASN A 29 19.32 -6.43 -16.49
CA ASN A 29 18.95 -6.39 -15.05
C ASN A 29 17.90 -5.31 -14.70
N LEU A 30 17.11 -4.86 -15.67
CA LEU A 30 16.03 -3.91 -15.45
C LEU A 30 14.79 -4.68 -15.04
N THR A 31 14.18 -4.27 -13.94
CA THR A 31 12.83 -4.69 -13.56
C THR A 31 11.80 -3.93 -14.41
N THR A 32 10.58 -4.46 -14.54
CA THR A 32 9.47 -3.87 -15.31
C THR A 32 9.15 -2.43 -14.89
N ASP A 33 9.50 -2.04 -13.66
CA ASP A 33 9.35 -0.68 -13.13
C ASP A 33 10.54 0.26 -13.44
N GLY A 34 11.45 -0.13 -14.35
CA GLY A 34 12.58 0.68 -14.79
C GLY A 34 13.76 0.74 -13.80
N ARG A 35 13.76 -0.08 -12.74
CA ARG A 35 14.87 -0.12 -11.78
C ARG A 35 15.96 -1.07 -12.26
N GLN A 36 17.19 -0.58 -12.32
CA GLN A 36 18.38 -1.38 -12.60
C GLN A 36 18.83 -2.08 -11.29
N GLY A 37 18.49 -3.35 -11.14
CA GLY A 37 18.73 -4.15 -9.94
C GLY A 37 17.71 -3.97 -8.81
N SER A 38 17.71 -4.92 -7.87
CA SER A 38 16.83 -4.94 -6.70
C SER A 38 17.38 -4.05 -5.57
N ARG A 39 17.26 -2.72 -5.72
CA ARG A 39 17.61 -1.78 -4.64
C ARG A 39 16.41 -1.53 -3.73
N VAL A 40 16.41 -2.15 -2.56
CA VAL A 40 15.44 -1.91 -1.49
C VAL A 40 15.57 -0.48 -0.96
N ILE A 41 14.44 0.16 -0.69
CA ILE A 41 14.39 1.48 -0.08
C ILE A 41 14.51 1.29 1.43
N ILE A 42 15.52 1.92 2.03
CA ILE A 42 15.70 1.98 3.49
C ILE A 42 15.00 3.23 4.02
N THR A 43 14.10 3.04 4.99
CA THR A 43 13.43 4.12 5.72
C THR A 43 14.02 4.21 7.12
N GLY A 44 14.04 5.41 7.72
CA GLY A 44 14.62 5.59 9.06
C GLY A 44 13.82 4.90 10.17
N VAL A 45 12.50 4.78 9.99
CA VAL A 45 11.56 4.25 11.00
C VAL A 45 10.56 3.27 10.35
N PRO A 46 10.99 2.05 9.99
CA PRO A 46 10.16 1.12 9.22
C PRO A 46 8.91 0.64 9.97
N PHE A 47 8.91 0.66 11.31
CA PHE A 47 7.75 0.25 12.13
C PHE A 47 6.51 1.15 11.95
N LEU A 48 6.67 2.36 11.39
CA LEU A 48 5.54 3.21 11.04
C LEU A 48 4.72 2.64 9.88
N LEU A 49 5.31 1.78 9.05
CA LEU A 49 4.62 1.13 7.93
C LEU A 49 3.83 -0.10 8.36
N ILE A 50 4.03 -0.61 9.58
CA ILE A 50 3.32 -1.77 10.09
C ILE A 50 1.89 -1.36 10.46
N THR A 51 0.92 -2.11 9.94
CA THR A 51 -0.50 -1.92 10.21
C THR A 51 -0.81 -2.17 11.69
N PRO A 52 -1.42 -1.20 12.38
CA PRO A 52 -1.68 -1.29 13.80
C PRO A 52 -3.06 -1.88 14.14
N ASP A 53 -3.95 -2.09 13.16
CA ASP A 53 -5.33 -2.52 13.42
C ASP A 53 -5.68 -3.82 12.69
N SER A 54 -6.45 -4.68 13.37
CA SER A 54 -6.84 -5.99 12.83
C SER A 54 -7.80 -5.88 11.65
N ARG A 55 -8.64 -4.85 11.59
CA ARG A 55 -9.64 -4.65 10.54
C ARG A 55 -8.99 -4.38 9.19
N SER A 56 -8.13 -3.37 9.13
CA SER A 56 -7.43 -3.00 7.88
C SER A 56 -6.36 -4.04 7.53
N GLY A 57 -5.71 -4.62 8.53
CA GLY A 57 -4.78 -5.74 8.34
C GLY A 57 -5.45 -6.97 7.71
N ALA A 58 -6.64 -7.35 8.17
CA ALA A 58 -7.41 -8.45 7.59
C ALA A 58 -7.89 -8.19 6.16
N MET A 59 -8.02 -6.91 5.78
CA MET A 59 -8.33 -6.49 4.41
C MET A 59 -7.10 -6.37 3.50
N GLY A 60 -5.93 -6.85 3.97
CA GLY A 60 -4.68 -6.77 3.21
C GLY A 60 -4.14 -5.35 3.16
N ASP A 61 -4.08 -4.69 4.31
CA ASP A 61 -3.56 -3.31 4.46
C ASP A 61 -4.37 -2.27 3.66
N ALA A 62 -5.67 -2.52 3.52
CA ALA A 62 -6.60 -1.65 2.82
C ALA A 62 -7.38 -0.76 3.82
N GLY A 63 -6.73 0.31 4.32
CA GLY A 63 -7.37 1.23 5.27
C GLY A 63 -7.68 2.64 4.75
N ALA A 64 -7.22 3.02 3.55
CA ALA A 64 -7.27 4.41 3.10
C ALA A 64 -8.69 4.94 2.76
N ALA A 65 -9.59 4.07 2.27
CA ALA A 65 -10.92 4.42 1.75
C ALA A 65 -12.07 3.61 2.38
N ILE A 66 -11.85 3.02 3.55
CA ILE A 66 -12.87 2.29 4.31
C ILE A 66 -13.66 3.19 5.24
N PHE A 67 -14.76 2.70 5.82
CA PHE A 67 -15.58 3.46 6.76
C PHE A 67 -14.75 4.00 7.95
N PRO A 68 -14.95 5.27 8.37
CA PRO A 68 -14.18 5.89 9.45
C PRO A 68 -14.32 5.16 10.78
N ASP A 69 -13.21 5.08 11.50
CA ASP A 69 -13.06 4.47 12.81
C ASP A 69 -11.92 5.14 13.59
N ALA A 70 -11.64 4.66 14.80
CA ALA A 70 -10.56 5.21 15.62
C ALA A 70 -9.17 5.04 15.01
N ASN A 71 -8.94 3.96 14.25
CA ASN A 71 -7.65 3.69 13.59
C ASN A 71 -7.45 4.49 12.30
N SER A 72 -8.41 5.33 11.91
CA SER A 72 -8.32 6.16 10.71
C SER A 72 -7.17 7.16 10.75
N ILE A 73 -6.64 7.49 11.93
CA ILE A 73 -5.46 8.35 12.09
C ILE A 73 -4.22 7.75 11.41
N HIS A 74 -4.04 6.42 11.45
CA HIS A 74 -2.92 5.77 10.79
C HIS A 74 -3.04 5.76 9.26
N TRP A 75 -4.27 5.55 8.75
CA TRP A 75 -4.51 5.32 7.32
C TRP A 75 -4.85 6.59 6.53
N ASN A 76 -5.83 7.34 7.02
CA ASN A 76 -6.34 8.55 6.40
C ASN A 76 -7.14 9.36 7.43
N PRO A 77 -6.51 10.36 8.08
CA PRO A 77 -7.16 11.22 9.07
C PRO A 77 -8.36 11.98 8.52
N ALA A 78 -8.41 12.27 7.21
CA ALA A 78 -9.51 13.01 6.61
C ALA A 78 -10.85 12.26 6.71
N LYS A 79 -10.83 10.93 6.82
CA LYS A 79 -12.03 10.12 7.04
C LYS A 79 -12.75 10.50 8.34
N LEU A 80 -12.01 10.98 9.34
CA LEU A 80 -12.59 11.36 10.64
C LEU A 80 -13.59 12.52 10.52
N ALA A 81 -13.54 13.34 9.46
CA ALA A 81 -14.56 14.36 9.21
C ALA A 81 -15.95 13.74 8.89
N PHE A 82 -15.97 12.49 8.39
CA PHE A 82 -17.17 11.75 8.00
C PHE A 82 -17.61 10.71 9.03
N THR A 83 -16.99 10.68 10.21
CA THR A 83 -17.39 9.76 11.29
C THR A 83 -18.80 10.06 11.79
N THR A 84 -19.64 9.05 11.93
CA THR A 84 -21.00 9.18 12.49
C THR A 84 -21.00 9.23 14.02
N ASN A 85 -19.97 8.67 14.65
CA ASN A 85 -19.86 8.59 16.10
C ASN A 85 -19.21 9.86 16.66
N LYS A 86 -19.70 10.34 17.82
CA LYS A 86 -19.14 11.54 18.46
C LYS A 86 -17.73 11.32 19.00
N THR A 87 -17.44 10.13 19.51
CA THR A 87 -16.13 9.76 20.06
C THR A 87 -15.84 8.30 19.69
N GLY A 88 -14.58 7.93 19.57
CA GLY A 88 -14.17 6.54 19.47
C GLY A 88 -12.75 6.35 19.96
N VAL A 89 -12.49 5.16 20.52
CA VAL A 89 -11.18 4.73 21.02
C VAL A 89 -10.89 3.35 20.47
N SER A 90 -9.63 3.08 20.14
CA SER A 90 -9.15 1.75 19.75
C SER A 90 -7.81 1.47 20.39
N LEU A 91 -7.64 0.24 20.84
CA LEU A 91 -6.41 -0.30 21.38
C LEU A 91 -6.09 -1.58 20.61
N SER A 92 -4.86 -1.68 20.13
CA SER A 92 -4.35 -2.85 19.44
C SER A 92 -2.99 -3.24 20.00
N TYR A 93 -2.77 -4.55 20.09
CA TYR A 93 -1.49 -5.13 20.48
C TYR A 93 -1.17 -6.28 19.53
N SER A 94 -0.01 -6.20 18.88
CA SER A 94 0.47 -7.20 17.93
C SER A 94 1.86 -7.67 18.34
N PRO A 95 2.02 -8.93 18.77
CA PRO A 95 3.35 -9.53 18.88
C PRO A 95 3.93 -9.69 17.47
N TRP A 96 5.15 -9.20 17.25
CA TRP A 96 5.75 -9.13 15.91
C TRP A 96 7.01 -9.96 15.90
N LEU A 97 7.09 -10.95 14.99
CA LEU A 97 8.29 -11.78 14.81
C LEU A 97 8.66 -12.65 16.05
N GLU A 98 7.68 -13.22 16.77
CA GLU A 98 7.92 -14.05 17.97
C GLU A 98 8.94 -15.18 17.78
N ARG A 99 9.06 -15.73 16.56
CA ARG A 99 10.01 -16.82 16.25
C ARG A 99 11.45 -16.34 16.08
N LEU A 100 11.68 -15.04 15.86
CA LEU A 100 13.00 -14.44 15.67
C LEU A 100 13.46 -13.69 16.92
N ALA A 101 12.54 -13.03 17.61
CA ALA A 101 12.79 -12.41 18.90
C ALA A 101 11.50 -12.38 19.73
N PRO A 102 11.48 -13.00 20.92
CA PRO A 102 10.26 -13.14 21.73
C PRO A 102 9.73 -11.81 22.30
N ASP A 103 10.58 -10.77 22.37
CA ASP A 103 10.27 -9.52 23.06
C ASP A 103 9.90 -8.34 22.13
N ILE A 104 9.71 -8.61 20.84
CA ILE A 104 9.30 -7.59 19.87
C ILE A 104 7.77 -7.50 19.84
N ASN A 105 7.25 -6.31 20.13
CA ASN A 105 5.82 -6.05 20.11
C ASN A 105 5.51 -4.66 19.56
N LEU A 106 4.27 -4.51 19.08
CA LEU A 106 3.71 -3.25 18.63
C LEU A 106 2.40 -3.00 19.34
N ALA A 107 2.32 -1.89 20.07
CA ALA A 107 1.11 -1.42 20.70
C ALA A 107 0.65 -0.12 20.01
N TYR A 108 -0.67 0.01 19.81
CA TYR A 108 -1.27 1.19 19.20
C TYR A 108 -2.53 1.59 19.94
N LEU A 109 -2.56 2.83 20.41
CA LEU A 109 -3.72 3.45 21.02
C LEU A 109 -4.15 4.63 20.15
N SER A 110 -5.42 4.69 19.79
CA SER A 110 -5.99 5.80 19.02
C SER A 110 -7.30 6.25 19.61
N ALA A 111 -7.55 7.55 19.53
CA ALA A 111 -8.80 8.15 19.96
C ALA A 111 -9.15 9.34 19.08
N PHE A 112 -10.45 9.56 18.87
CA PHE A 112 -10.96 10.76 18.21
C PHE A 112 -12.21 11.29 18.89
N HIS A 113 -12.43 12.60 18.75
CA HIS A 113 -13.61 13.31 19.22
C HIS A 113 -14.08 14.30 18.15
N ARG A 114 -15.34 14.16 17.74
CA ARG A 114 -16.02 15.01 16.78
C ARG A 114 -16.55 16.25 17.52
N ILE A 115 -16.03 17.41 17.16
CA ILE A 115 -16.36 18.70 17.79
C ILE A 115 -17.62 19.32 17.17
N GLY A 116 -17.84 19.08 15.88
CA GLY A 116 -19.02 19.60 15.16
C GLY A 116 -19.37 18.74 13.95
N ASP A 117 -20.12 19.29 13.00
CA ASP A 117 -20.66 18.48 11.90
C ASP A 117 -19.63 18.08 10.82
N ARG A 118 -18.47 18.74 10.80
CA ARG A 118 -17.42 18.52 9.80
C ARG A 118 -16.03 18.44 10.41
N ASN A 119 -15.91 18.68 11.71
CA ASN A 119 -14.63 18.85 12.39
C ASN A 119 -14.46 17.76 13.45
N THR A 120 -13.33 17.07 13.38
CA THR A 120 -12.95 16.00 14.30
C THR A 120 -11.48 16.18 14.67
N ILE A 121 -11.18 16.09 15.95
CA ILE A 121 -9.81 16.00 16.46
C ILE A 121 -9.53 14.55 16.82
N GLY A 122 -8.28 14.13 16.67
CA GLY A 122 -7.86 12.79 17.04
C GLY A 122 -6.37 12.73 17.30
N GLY A 123 -5.98 11.77 18.11
CA GLY A 123 -4.60 11.49 18.43
C GLY A 123 -4.35 9.99 18.44
N SER A 124 -3.11 9.60 18.14
CA SER A 124 -2.69 8.21 18.28
C SER A 124 -1.29 8.13 18.87
N LEU A 125 -1.08 7.11 19.69
CA LEU A 125 0.20 6.73 20.26
C LEU A 125 0.57 5.36 19.70
N ARG A 126 1.77 5.27 19.12
CA ARG A 126 2.36 3.99 18.70
C ARG A 126 3.59 3.73 19.55
N TYR A 127 3.67 2.52 20.09
CA TYR A 127 4.82 2.02 20.81
C TYR A 127 5.33 0.75 20.13
N PHE A 128 6.64 0.71 19.88
CA PHE A 128 7.29 -0.44 19.28
C PHE A 128 8.46 -0.85 20.16
N SER A 129 8.37 -2.06 20.73
CA SER A 129 9.47 -2.67 21.48
C SER A 129 10.33 -3.46 20.52
N LEU A 130 11.63 -3.22 20.55
CA LEU A 130 12.63 -4.06 19.88
C LEU A 130 13.09 -5.24 20.76
N GLY A 131 12.58 -5.33 21.99
CA GLY A 131 13.00 -6.33 22.96
C GLY A 131 14.40 -6.09 23.52
N GLN A 132 14.96 -7.10 24.18
CA GLN A 132 16.35 -7.08 24.61
C GLN A 132 17.27 -7.41 23.45
N ILE A 133 17.95 -6.39 22.91
CA ILE A 133 19.05 -6.60 21.98
C ILE A 133 20.27 -7.01 22.83
N GLN A 134 20.63 -8.30 22.79
CA GLN A 134 21.93 -8.74 23.29
C GLN A 134 23.03 -8.14 22.41
N LEU A 135 23.59 -7.03 22.88
CA LEU A 135 24.85 -6.50 22.36
C LEU A 135 25.96 -7.38 22.96
N ILE A 136 26.37 -8.40 22.21
CA ILE A 136 27.63 -9.11 22.48
C ILE A 136 28.83 -8.24 22.10
#